data_AF-A0A3C2D5K4-F1
#
_entry.id   AF-A0A3C2D5K4-F1
#
_cell.length_a   1.000
_cell.length_b   1.000
_cell.length_c   1.000
_cell.angle_alpha   90.00
_cell.angle_beta   90.00
_cell.angle_gamma   90.00
#
_symmetry.space_group_name_H-M   'P 1'
#
loop_
_entity.id
_entity.type
_entity.pdbx_description
1 polymer ?
#
loop_
_entity_poly.entity_id
_entity_poly.type
_entity_poly.pdbx_seq_one_letter_code
_entity_poly.pdbx_strand_id
1 'polypeptide(L)'
;MKRIFCFLFLYIIANLAAIAQQDPQFSFNRLTQLTVNPGFAGNDGLITGIILNRYQWDGIKGSPQTLVFSAGGATNILGLNSGIGFNVISDELGFSKNISVSFDYAYRAKTRIGELGIGTSIGFYNMSVNGDWYIPESDVHGTINEPGIPQGEASQLAFDVGLGLFLKSKDYYFGASVTHLNQASLILADQARSFLARHYYLAAGYNITLSDPLFELHPSVFFKTDMVAYQLDCTVDLVYKKRFSAGLNYRINDAVCVLVGFEMNNGLKIGYAYDLMTSALAGYGGGSHELYLSYSLDLGKNRIKKYKSIRYL
;
A
#
# COMPACT_ATOMS: atom_id res chain seq x y z
N MET A 1 -35.52 10.50 29.97
CA MET A 1 -34.81 11.70 29.47
C MET A 1 -33.30 11.48 29.31
N LYS A 2 -32.54 11.00 30.32
CA LYS A 2 -31.08 10.75 30.20
C LYS A 2 -30.68 9.76 29.08
N ARG A 3 -31.48 8.71 28.83
CA ARG A 3 -31.21 7.72 27.76
C ARG A 3 -31.46 8.24 26.34
N ILE A 4 -32.35 9.22 26.18
CA ILE A 4 -32.66 9.85 24.89
C ILE A 4 -31.56 10.86 24.52
N PHE A 5 -31.01 11.56 25.52
CA PHE A 5 -29.86 12.45 25.34
C PHE A 5 -28.58 11.69 24.95
N CYS A 6 -28.31 10.51 25.54
CA CYS A 6 -27.18 9.67 25.12
C CYS A 6 -27.33 9.12 23.70
N PHE A 7 -28.56 8.80 23.27
CA PHE A 7 -28.82 8.29 21.91
C PHE A 7 -28.65 9.40 20.85
N LEU A 8 -29.12 10.62 21.14
CA LEU A 8 -28.89 11.79 20.30
C LEU A 8 -27.41 12.21 20.28
N PHE A 9 -26.69 12.07 21.39
CA PHE A 9 -25.26 12.34 21.47
C PHE A 9 -24.43 11.35 20.62
N LEU A 10 -24.78 10.06 20.63
CA LEU A 10 -24.16 9.04 19.76
C LEU A 10 -24.51 9.23 18.28
N TYR A 11 -25.74 9.68 17.99
CA TYR A 11 -26.21 9.99 16.65
C TYR A 11 -25.52 11.23 16.05
N ILE A 12 -25.14 12.21 16.88
CA ILE A 12 -24.41 13.41 16.46
C ILE A 12 -22.90 13.15 16.29
N ILE A 13 -22.28 12.29 17.11
CA ILE A 13 -20.84 11.96 16.98
C ILE A 13 -20.56 11.05 15.78
N ALA A 14 -21.52 10.19 15.40
CA ALA A 14 -21.41 9.36 14.20
C ALA A 14 -21.61 10.16 12.90
N ASN A 15 -22.07 11.40 12.98
CA ASN A 15 -22.18 12.30 11.84
C ASN A 15 -20.86 13.09 11.67
N LEU A 16 -20.15 12.73 10.59
CA LEU A 16 -19.43 13.66 9.70
C LEU A 16 -17.96 13.98 10.01
N ALA A 17 -17.15 13.02 10.45
CA ALA A 17 -15.74 13.08 10.12
C ALA A 17 -15.57 12.63 8.66
N ALA A 18 -15.18 13.55 7.78
CA ALA A 18 -14.65 13.17 6.48
C ALA A 18 -13.40 12.33 6.75
N ILE A 19 -13.50 11.02 6.55
CA ILE A 19 -12.34 10.11 6.61
C ILE A 19 -11.55 10.40 5.33
N ALA A 20 -10.58 11.29 5.43
CA ALA A 20 -9.65 11.56 4.36
C ALA A 20 -8.63 10.43 4.32
N GLN A 21 -8.60 9.70 3.21
CA GLN A 21 -7.58 8.70 2.96
C GLN A 21 -6.23 9.40 2.72
N GLN A 22 -5.23 9.13 3.57
CA GLN A 22 -3.86 9.61 3.35
C GLN A 22 -3.00 8.57 2.63
N ASP A 23 -3.02 7.33 3.12
CA ASP A 23 -2.34 6.22 2.45
C ASP A 23 -3.26 5.57 1.41
N PRO A 24 -2.81 5.34 0.16
CA PRO A 24 -3.58 4.63 -0.85
C PRO A 24 -3.98 3.21 -0.40
N GLN A 25 -5.00 2.67 -1.06
CA GLN A 25 -5.53 1.33 -0.78
C GLN A 25 -5.34 0.45 -2.01
N PHE A 26 -5.01 -0.82 -1.79
CA PHE A 26 -4.77 -1.79 -2.85
C PHE A 26 -5.69 -3.01 -2.69
N SER A 27 -5.96 -3.70 -3.79
CA SER A 27 -6.70 -4.97 -3.78
C SER A 27 -5.73 -6.15 -3.67
N PHE A 28 -4.55 -6.04 -4.29
CA PHE A 28 -3.43 -6.98 -4.17
C PHE A 28 -2.57 -6.72 -2.93
N ASN A 29 -3.17 -6.68 -1.74
CA ASN A 29 -2.48 -6.39 -0.45
C ASN A 29 -1.30 -7.32 -0.15
N ARG A 30 -1.34 -8.58 -0.59
CA ARG A 30 -0.22 -9.53 -0.43
C ARG A 30 0.99 -9.17 -1.30
N LEU A 31 0.76 -8.56 -2.46
CA LEU A 31 1.81 -8.15 -3.40
C LEU A 31 2.48 -6.85 -2.94
N THR A 32 1.71 -5.92 -2.39
CA THR A 32 2.15 -4.56 -2.03
C THR A 32 2.73 -4.46 -0.62
N GLN A 33 3.11 -5.56 0.03
CA GLN A 33 3.65 -5.53 1.40
C GLN A 33 4.86 -4.61 1.57
N LEU A 34 5.73 -4.50 0.56
CA LEU A 34 6.91 -3.63 0.61
C LEU A 34 6.55 -2.14 0.73
N THR A 35 5.40 -1.71 0.20
CA THR A 35 5.02 -0.30 0.18
C THR A 35 4.66 0.25 1.55
N VAL A 36 4.30 -0.62 2.49
CA VAL A 36 3.86 -0.26 3.85
C VAL A 36 4.67 -0.92 4.97
N ASN A 37 5.46 -1.95 4.67
CA ASN A 37 6.23 -2.69 5.65
C ASN A 37 7.69 -2.86 5.20
N PRO A 38 8.63 -2.02 5.69
CA PRO A 38 10.04 -2.15 5.33
C PRO A 38 10.66 -3.48 5.79
N GLY A 39 10.08 -4.16 6.80
CA GLY A 39 10.51 -5.50 7.22
C GLY A 39 10.33 -6.58 6.14
N PHE A 40 9.49 -6.32 5.13
CA PHE A 40 9.31 -7.19 3.95
C PHE A 40 10.50 -7.11 2.96
N ALA A 41 11.39 -6.13 3.06
CA ALA A 41 12.51 -5.99 2.14
C ALA A 41 13.36 -7.28 2.12
N GLY A 42 13.62 -7.80 0.90
CA GLY A 42 14.39 -9.02 0.68
C GLY A 42 13.73 -10.33 1.12
N ASN A 43 12.42 -10.33 1.37
CA ASN A 43 11.71 -11.48 1.93
C ASN A 43 11.67 -12.74 1.04
N ASP A 44 11.71 -12.58 -0.28
CA ASP A 44 11.64 -13.70 -1.22
C ASP A 44 13.02 -14.19 -1.70
N GLY A 45 14.11 -13.54 -1.27
CA GLY A 45 15.47 -13.88 -1.70
C GLY A 45 15.79 -13.51 -3.15
N LEU A 46 14.77 -13.19 -3.94
CA LEU A 46 14.84 -12.71 -5.33
C LEU A 46 14.91 -11.17 -5.35
N ILE A 47 15.32 -10.62 -6.49
CA ILE A 47 15.04 -9.21 -6.79
C ILE A 47 13.68 -9.17 -7.48
N THR A 48 12.72 -8.46 -6.87
CA THR A 48 11.37 -8.33 -7.40
C THR A 48 11.05 -6.87 -7.61
N GLY A 49 10.66 -6.52 -8.83
CA GLY A 49 10.06 -5.24 -9.20
C GLY A 49 8.57 -5.38 -9.42
N ILE A 50 7.80 -4.35 -9.09
CA ILE A 50 6.35 -4.24 -9.24
C ILE A 50 6.06 -2.85 -9.80
N ILE A 51 5.22 -2.80 -10.84
CA ILE A 51 4.47 -1.62 -11.23
C ILE A 51 3.00 -1.95 -11.03
N LEU A 52 2.28 -1.11 -10.31
CA LEU A 52 0.84 -1.28 -10.08
C LEU A 52 0.15 0.05 -10.37
N ASN A 53 -0.94 0.00 -11.10
CA ASN A 53 -1.77 1.16 -11.37
C ASN A 53 -3.22 0.86 -10.96
N ARG A 54 -3.85 1.81 -10.28
CA ARG A 54 -5.18 1.67 -9.73
C ARG A 54 -6.01 2.92 -10.05
N TYR A 55 -7.19 2.70 -10.60
CA TYR A 55 -8.24 3.70 -10.77
C TYR A 55 -9.39 3.36 -9.83
N GLN A 56 -9.68 4.24 -8.88
CA GLN A 56 -10.78 4.04 -7.94
C GLN A 56 -12.05 4.71 -8.44
N TRP A 57 -13.18 4.06 -8.15
CA TRP A 57 -14.52 4.63 -8.33
C TRP A 57 -14.73 5.21 -9.73
N ASP A 58 -14.56 4.37 -10.75
CA ASP A 58 -14.65 4.76 -12.15
C ASP A 58 -15.96 5.51 -12.43
N GLY A 59 -15.88 6.53 -13.28
CA GLY A 59 -17.00 7.42 -13.57
C GLY A 59 -17.22 8.57 -12.57
N ILE A 60 -16.53 8.60 -11.43
CA ILE A 60 -16.54 9.76 -10.51
C ILE A 60 -15.42 10.73 -10.89
N LYS A 61 -15.77 11.99 -11.18
CA LYS A 61 -14.77 13.03 -11.49
C LYS A 61 -13.88 13.31 -10.29
N GLY A 62 -12.56 13.28 -10.49
CA GLY A 62 -11.57 13.51 -9.44
C GLY A 62 -11.38 12.32 -8.50
N SER A 63 -11.81 11.12 -8.91
CA SER A 63 -11.61 9.90 -8.13
C SER A 63 -10.13 9.52 -8.03
N PRO A 64 -9.75 8.75 -6.98
CA PRO A 64 -8.36 8.42 -6.74
C PRO A 64 -7.70 7.66 -7.91
N GLN A 65 -6.50 8.09 -8.30
CA GLN A 65 -5.63 7.40 -9.26
C GLN A 65 -4.25 7.20 -8.64
N THR A 66 -3.86 5.95 -8.47
CA THR A 66 -2.60 5.60 -7.81
C THR A 66 -1.68 4.84 -8.78
N LEU A 67 -0.44 5.28 -8.88
CA LEU A 67 0.65 4.57 -9.55
C LEU A 67 1.72 4.22 -8.51
N VAL A 68 2.11 2.94 -8.51
CA VAL A 68 3.14 2.40 -7.63
C VAL A 68 4.26 1.84 -8.49
N PHE A 69 5.49 2.19 -8.15
CA PHE A 69 6.69 1.45 -8.52
C PHE A 69 7.36 0.99 -7.23
N SER A 70 7.61 -0.30 -7.10
CA SER A 70 8.25 -0.89 -5.92
C SER A 70 9.27 -1.92 -6.36
N ALA A 71 10.49 -1.85 -5.85
CA ALA A 71 11.52 -2.82 -6.13
C ALA A 71 12.29 -3.18 -4.86
N GLY A 72 12.56 -4.46 -4.65
CA GLY A 72 13.32 -4.89 -3.49
C GLY A 72 13.99 -6.23 -3.69
N GLY A 73 14.95 -6.53 -2.82
CA GLY A 73 15.67 -7.80 -2.89
C GLY A 73 16.56 -8.07 -1.69
N ALA A 74 16.93 -9.34 -1.55
CA ALA A 74 17.86 -9.76 -0.51
C ALA A 74 19.29 -9.39 -0.89
N THR A 75 20.05 -8.92 0.08
CA THR A 75 21.44 -8.50 -0.07
C THR A 75 22.25 -8.90 1.18
N ASN A 76 23.56 -8.73 1.11
CA ASN A 76 24.43 -8.85 2.26
C ASN A 76 25.18 -7.52 2.43
N ILE A 77 24.82 -6.77 3.47
CA ILE A 77 25.44 -5.49 3.79
C ILE A 77 26.29 -5.74 5.04
N LEU A 78 27.60 -5.48 4.95
CA LEU A 78 28.54 -5.62 6.06
C LEU A 78 28.56 -7.01 6.72
N GLY A 79 28.35 -8.08 5.95
CA GLY A 79 28.31 -9.46 6.46
C GLY A 79 26.94 -9.89 7.00
N LEU A 80 25.98 -8.96 7.16
CA LEU A 80 24.65 -9.22 7.68
C LEU A 80 23.67 -9.55 6.55
N ASN A 81 22.91 -10.64 6.73
CA ASN A 81 21.78 -10.95 5.86
C ASN A 81 20.76 -9.81 5.96
N SER A 82 20.56 -9.11 4.85
CA SER A 82 19.79 -7.88 4.80
C SER A 82 18.84 -7.88 3.60
N GLY A 83 17.86 -7.00 3.62
CA GLY A 83 17.00 -6.68 2.49
C GLY A 83 17.05 -5.18 2.23
N ILE A 84 16.93 -4.81 0.97
CA ILE A 84 16.73 -3.41 0.57
C ILE A 84 15.47 -3.30 -0.28
N GLY A 85 14.81 -2.15 -0.18
CA GLY A 85 13.62 -1.81 -0.93
C GLY A 85 13.66 -0.35 -1.40
N PHE A 86 12.89 -0.08 -2.44
CA PHE A 86 12.68 1.25 -2.99
C PHE A 86 11.23 1.34 -3.48
N ASN A 87 10.52 2.38 -3.05
CA ASN A 87 9.15 2.62 -3.46
C ASN A 87 8.98 4.05 -3.98
N VAL A 88 8.18 4.18 -5.03
CA VAL A 88 7.63 5.44 -5.52
C VAL A 88 6.13 5.26 -5.64
N ILE A 89 5.36 6.09 -4.95
CA ILE A 89 3.90 6.09 -4.99
C ILE A 89 3.47 7.49 -5.42
N SER A 90 2.80 7.58 -6.56
CA SER A 90 2.11 8.78 -7.02
C SER A 90 0.62 8.55 -6.84
N ASP A 91 -0.04 9.39 -6.08
CA ASP A 91 -1.47 9.31 -5.81
C ASP A 91 -2.13 10.66 -6.13
N GLU A 92 -3.20 10.62 -6.90
CA GLU A 92 -3.99 11.80 -7.26
C GLU A 92 -5.40 11.60 -6.74
N LEU A 93 -5.90 12.55 -5.93
CA LEU A 93 -7.24 12.52 -5.34
C LEU A 93 -7.83 13.93 -5.34
N GLY A 94 -8.88 14.15 -6.14
CA GLY A 94 -9.48 15.46 -6.32
C GLY A 94 -8.47 16.49 -6.81
N PHE A 95 -8.20 17.52 -6.01
CA PHE A 95 -7.21 18.56 -6.28
C PHE A 95 -5.83 18.26 -5.67
N SER A 96 -5.68 17.15 -4.96
CA SER A 96 -4.44 16.76 -4.30
C SER A 96 -3.63 15.83 -5.18
N LYS A 97 -2.33 16.07 -5.27
CA LYS A 97 -1.36 15.17 -5.88
C LYS A 97 -0.22 14.91 -4.91
N ASN A 98 -0.10 13.66 -4.52
CA ASN A 98 0.83 13.22 -3.50
C ASN A 98 1.89 12.32 -4.15
N ILE A 99 3.16 12.58 -3.85
CA ILE A 99 4.27 11.73 -4.30
C ILE A 99 5.08 11.32 -3.08
N SER A 100 5.18 10.02 -2.84
CA SER A 100 6.05 9.44 -1.83
C SER A 100 7.20 8.69 -2.49
N VAL A 101 8.42 8.93 -2.01
CA VAL A 101 9.62 8.19 -2.40
C VAL A 101 10.29 7.68 -1.13
N SER A 102 10.50 6.37 -1.03
CA SER A 102 11.09 5.75 0.16
C SER A 102 12.13 4.70 -0.19
N PHE A 103 13.10 4.56 0.72
CA PHE A 103 14.12 3.53 0.71
C PHE A 103 13.98 2.69 1.98
N ASP A 104 13.89 1.38 1.81
CA ASP A 104 13.72 0.42 2.89
C ASP A 104 15.02 -0.33 3.15
N TYR A 105 15.31 -0.56 4.42
CA TYR A 105 16.32 -1.49 4.87
C TYR A 105 15.69 -2.46 5.86
N ALA A 106 15.97 -3.75 5.70
CA ALA A 106 15.60 -4.78 6.67
C ALA A 106 16.80 -5.62 7.08
N TYR A 107 17.03 -5.77 8.38
CA TYR A 107 17.87 -6.83 8.90
C TYR A 107 17.08 -8.15 8.93
N ARG A 108 17.65 -9.23 8.39
CA ARG A 108 16.99 -10.52 8.22
C ARG A 108 17.55 -11.55 9.21
N ALA A 109 16.88 -11.68 10.34
CA ALA A 109 17.23 -12.62 11.41
C ALA A 109 16.58 -14.00 11.20
N LYS A 110 17.39 -15.07 11.27
CA LYS A 110 16.86 -16.43 11.31
C LYS A 110 16.38 -16.76 12.72
N THR A 111 15.13 -17.16 12.85
CA THR A 111 14.52 -17.59 14.12
C THR A 111 14.07 -19.05 14.03
N ARG A 112 13.63 -19.63 15.15
CA ARG A 112 13.09 -21.01 15.17
C ARG A 112 11.77 -21.15 14.39
N ILE A 113 10.99 -20.07 14.31
CA ILE A 113 9.64 -20.08 13.72
C ILE A 113 9.61 -19.57 12.27
N GLY A 114 10.69 -18.93 11.81
CA GLY A 114 10.81 -18.38 10.47
C GLY A 114 11.95 -17.38 10.34
N GLU A 115 12.02 -16.69 9.22
CA GLU A 115 12.92 -15.56 9.02
C GLU A 115 12.20 -14.25 9.36
N LEU A 116 12.71 -13.52 10.33
CA LEU A 116 12.18 -12.24 10.78
C LEU A 116 12.96 -11.10 10.13
N GLY A 117 12.27 -10.28 9.33
CA GLY A 117 12.75 -8.99 8.89
C GLY A 117 12.42 -7.92 9.91
N ILE A 118 13.43 -7.17 10.34
CA ILE A 118 13.30 -5.97 11.18
C ILE A 118 13.76 -4.81 10.31
N GLY A 119 12.82 -3.96 9.90
CA GLY A 119 13.06 -2.94 8.90
C GLY A 119 12.68 -1.53 9.31
N THR A 120 13.32 -0.59 8.63
CA THR A 120 13.06 0.84 8.68
C THR A 120 12.94 1.37 7.25
N SER A 121 12.05 2.33 7.04
CA SER A 121 12.00 3.12 5.81
C SER A 121 12.40 4.55 6.12
N ILE A 122 13.10 5.18 5.18
CA ILE A 122 13.34 6.61 5.17
C ILE A 122 12.94 7.15 3.79
N GLY A 123 12.33 8.32 3.77
CA GLY A 123 11.82 8.85 2.52
C GLY A 123 11.37 10.29 2.61
N PHE A 124 10.74 10.73 1.53
CA PHE A 124 10.10 12.02 1.44
C PHE A 124 8.68 11.85 0.90
N TYR A 125 7.76 12.63 1.45
CA TYR A 125 6.39 12.75 1.01
C TYR A 125 6.15 14.19 0.57
N ASN A 126 5.77 14.39 -0.69
CA ASN A 126 5.38 15.69 -1.20
C ASN A 126 3.87 15.72 -1.39
N MET A 127 3.18 16.59 -0.66
CA MET A 127 1.77 16.90 -0.88
C MET A 127 1.67 18.17 -1.70
N SER A 128 1.05 18.10 -2.87
CA SER A 128 0.63 19.31 -3.60
C SER A 128 -0.88 19.38 -3.74
N VAL A 129 -1.41 20.59 -3.69
CA VAL A 129 -2.82 20.89 -3.93
C VAL A 129 -2.88 22.00 -4.97
N ASN A 130 -3.59 21.72 -6.05
CA ASN A 130 -3.84 22.69 -7.12
C ASN A 130 -5.33 22.63 -7.48
N GLY A 131 -6.10 23.57 -6.91
CA GLY A 131 -7.53 23.64 -7.09
C GLY A 131 -7.95 24.89 -7.84
N ASP A 132 -8.77 24.71 -8.89
CA ASP A 132 -9.60 25.79 -9.43
C ASP A 132 -10.81 25.95 -8.50
N TRP A 133 -10.66 26.76 -7.46
CA TRP A 133 -11.69 26.95 -6.44
C TRP A 133 -12.90 27.69 -7.02
N TYR A 134 -14.04 27.01 -7.14
CA TYR A 134 -15.31 27.65 -7.46
C TYR A 134 -16.03 28.05 -6.18
N ILE A 135 -16.15 29.36 -5.95
CA ILE A 135 -16.96 29.92 -4.85
C ILE A 135 -18.29 30.37 -5.48
N PRO A 136 -19.44 29.78 -5.11
CA PRO A 136 -20.73 30.24 -5.59
C PRO A 136 -20.97 31.70 -5.21
N GLU A 137 -21.40 32.53 -6.15
CA GLU A 137 -21.74 33.93 -5.86
C GLU A 137 -23.01 33.96 -5.00
N SER A 138 -22.89 34.37 -3.73
CA SER A 138 -24.03 34.68 -2.87
C SER A 138 -23.66 35.79 -1.89
N ASP A 139 -24.66 36.52 -1.39
CA ASP A 139 -24.51 37.59 -0.40
C ASP A 139 -23.89 37.10 0.94
N VAL A 140 -23.72 35.79 1.11
CA VAL A 140 -23.19 35.11 2.30
C VAL A 140 -21.73 34.67 2.12
N HIS A 141 -21.20 34.62 0.89
CA HIS A 141 -19.85 34.17 0.59
C HIS A 141 -18.92 35.37 0.38
N GLY A 142 -18.04 35.62 1.36
CA GLY A 142 -17.03 36.68 1.33
C GLY A 142 -15.93 36.46 0.30
N THR A 143 -15.10 37.49 0.12
CA THR A 143 -14.09 37.66 -0.93
C THR A 143 -13.03 36.54 -0.98
N ILE A 144 -12.37 36.46 -2.14
CA ILE A 144 -11.37 35.49 -2.64
C ILE A 144 -10.19 35.16 -1.68
N ASN A 145 -9.98 35.91 -0.59
CA ASN A 145 -8.85 35.75 0.34
C ASN A 145 -9.22 34.98 1.62
N GLU A 146 -9.67 33.74 1.50
CA GLU A 146 -9.82 32.83 2.63
C GLU A 146 -8.45 32.22 3.02
N PRO A 147 -7.87 32.54 4.20
CA PRO A 147 -6.51 32.10 4.56
C PRO A 147 -6.34 30.58 4.73
N GLY A 148 -7.46 29.85 4.79
CA GLY A 148 -7.51 28.38 4.85
C GLY A 148 -7.53 27.69 3.48
N ILE A 149 -7.63 28.44 2.38
CA ILE A 149 -7.62 27.92 1.01
C ILE A 149 -6.36 28.42 0.29
N PRO A 150 -5.47 27.51 -0.16
CA PRO A 150 -4.30 27.91 -0.94
C PRO A 150 -4.70 28.66 -2.22
N GLN A 151 -4.18 29.87 -2.37
CA GLN A 151 -4.40 30.70 -3.56
C GLN A 151 -3.43 30.28 -4.67
N GLY A 152 -3.79 29.22 -5.40
CA GLY A 152 -2.98 28.60 -6.45
C GLY A 152 -2.31 27.29 -6.03
N GLU A 153 -1.31 26.85 -6.79
CA GLU A 153 -0.58 25.62 -6.49
C GLU A 153 0.25 25.78 -5.21
N ALA A 154 -0.09 24.97 -4.20
CA ALA A 154 0.69 24.85 -2.98
C ALA A 154 1.32 23.45 -2.91
N SER A 155 2.58 23.37 -2.51
CA SER A 155 3.29 22.10 -2.33
C SER A 155 4.13 22.13 -1.07
N GLN A 156 4.10 21.04 -0.31
CA GLN A 156 4.92 20.85 0.87
C GLN A 156 5.64 19.50 0.81
N LEU A 157 6.97 19.56 0.90
CA LEU A 157 7.82 18.39 1.08
C LEU A 157 8.00 18.11 2.57
N ALA A 158 7.84 16.85 2.95
CA ALA A 158 8.02 16.34 4.30
C ALA A 158 9.00 15.17 4.30
N PHE A 159 9.88 15.11 5.29
CA PHE A 159 10.66 13.92 5.58
C PHE A 159 9.76 12.87 6.24
N ASP A 160 9.93 11.60 5.87
CA ASP A 160 9.09 10.51 6.35
C ASP A 160 9.89 9.30 6.82
N VAL A 161 9.43 8.66 7.90
CA VAL A 161 10.06 7.48 8.50
C VAL A 161 9.00 6.42 8.79
N GLY A 162 9.30 5.17 8.46
CA GLY A 162 8.49 4.01 8.79
C GLY A 162 9.29 2.92 9.49
N LEU A 163 8.59 2.03 10.20
CA LEU A 163 9.16 0.85 10.84
C LEU A 163 8.31 -0.39 10.53
N GLY A 164 8.94 -1.55 10.46
CA GLY A 164 8.24 -2.78 10.12
C GLY A 164 8.91 -4.04 10.63
N LEU A 165 8.08 -4.99 11.04
CA LEU A 165 8.44 -6.36 11.34
C LEU A 165 7.72 -7.26 10.34
N PHE A 166 8.44 -8.23 9.78
CA PHE A 166 7.84 -9.22 8.88
C PHE A 166 8.44 -10.60 9.12
N LEU A 167 7.65 -11.51 9.66
CA LEU A 167 8.01 -12.91 9.87
C LEU A 167 7.50 -13.74 8.70
N LYS A 168 8.41 -14.44 8.03
CA LYS A 168 8.07 -15.44 7.00
C LYS A 168 8.52 -16.83 7.41
N SER A 169 7.60 -17.77 7.31
CA SER A 169 7.88 -19.20 7.40
C SER A 169 7.65 -19.87 6.03
N LYS A 170 7.69 -21.21 6.01
CA LYS A 170 7.37 -21.98 4.81
C LYS A 170 5.90 -21.84 4.44
N ASP A 171 5.03 -21.95 5.44
CA ASP A 171 3.58 -22.09 5.24
C ASP A 171 2.80 -20.85 5.68
N TYR A 172 3.40 -19.91 6.42
CA TYR A 172 2.69 -18.73 6.91
C TYR A 172 3.58 -17.49 6.94
N TYR A 173 2.94 -16.32 7.03
CA TYR A 173 3.60 -15.06 7.30
C TYR A 173 2.79 -14.20 8.27
N PHE A 174 3.48 -13.30 8.96
CA PHE A 174 2.91 -12.27 9.80
C PHE A 174 3.73 -10.98 9.64
N GLY A 175 3.05 -9.84 9.52
CA GLY A 175 3.66 -8.53 9.39
C GLY A 175 2.97 -7.53 10.31
N ALA A 176 3.77 -6.64 10.89
CA ALA A 176 3.29 -5.47 11.60
C ALA A 176 4.16 -4.28 11.21
N SER A 177 3.57 -3.16 10.83
CA SER A 177 4.33 -1.96 10.46
C SER A 177 3.59 -0.67 10.79
N VAL A 178 4.35 0.42 10.76
CA VAL A 178 3.85 1.78 10.92
C VAL A 178 4.50 2.67 9.88
N THR A 179 3.69 3.39 9.10
CA THR A 179 4.12 4.48 8.22
C THR A 179 3.97 5.82 8.94
N HIS A 180 4.66 6.86 8.47
CA HIS A 180 4.55 8.22 9.00
C HIS A 180 4.84 8.33 10.50
N LEU A 181 5.83 7.58 10.99
CA LEU A 181 6.19 7.49 12.40
C LEU A 181 6.47 8.87 13.03
N ASN A 182 7.11 9.75 12.28
CA ASN A 182 7.49 11.10 12.69
C ASN A 182 6.37 12.14 12.56
N GLN A 183 5.21 11.78 12.00
CA GLN A 183 4.04 12.66 11.82
C GLN A 183 4.38 14.05 11.29
N ALA A 184 5.05 14.12 10.13
CA ALA A 184 5.51 15.38 9.60
C ALA A 184 4.35 16.37 9.37
N SER A 185 4.57 17.63 9.74
CA SER A 185 3.64 18.73 9.49
C SER A 185 3.63 19.09 8.01
N LEU A 186 2.44 19.28 7.46
CA LEU A 186 2.21 19.74 6.10
C LEU A 186 1.57 21.13 6.14
N ILE A 187 2.26 22.15 5.62
CA ILE A 187 1.80 23.54 5.65
C ILE A 187 1.61 23.98 4.20
N LEU A 188 0.36 24.08 3.75
CA LEU A 188 0.02 24.47 2.38
C LEU A 188 -0.30 25.98 2.26
N ALA A 189 -0.78 26.59 3.35
CA ALA A 189 -1.01 28.03 3.48
C ALA A 189 -1.00 28.41 4.98
N ASP A 190 -1.12 29.70 5.30
CA ASP A 190 -1.04 30.22 6.68
C ASP A 190 -1.94 29.47 7.67
N GLN A 191 -3.18 29.18 7.28
CA GLN A 191 -4.16 28.41 8.08
C GLN A 191 -4.43 27.00 7.51
N ALA A 192 -3.96 26.68 6.30
CA ALA A 192 -4.10 25.34 5.71
C ALA A 192 -2.96 24.41 6.19
N ARG A 193 -3.11 23.91 7.41
CA ARG A 193 -2.15 22.99 8.04
C ARG A 193 -2.76 21.60 8.18
N SER A 194 -1.97 20.60 7.87
CA SER A 194 -2.27 19.19 8.05
C SER A 194 -1.02 18.48 8.60
N PHE A 195 -1.10 17.17 8.81
CA PHE A 195 0.03 16.35 9.18
C PHE A 195 -0.14 14.95 8.60
N LEU A 196 0.96 14.24 8.38
CA LEU A 196 0.91 12.82 8.03
C LEU A 196 0.55 12.01 9.28
N ALA A 197 -0.65 11.44 9.32
CA ALA A 197 -1.06 10.59 10.42
C ALA A 197 -0.34 9.24 10.35
N ARG A 198 0.02 8.70 11.52
CA ARG A 198 0.58 7.35 11.59
C ARG A 198 -0.45 6.35 11.13
N HIS A 199 -0.10 5.51 10.17
CA HIS A 199 -0.92 4.36 9.81
C HIS A 199 -0.25 3.09 10.31
N TYR A 200 -1.02 2.28 11.02
CA TYR A 200 -0.62 0.99 11.55
C TYR A 200 -1.18 -0.10 10.67
N TYR A 201 -0.32 -1.07 10.36
CA TYR A 201 -0.63 -2.18 9.48
C TYR A 201 -0.38 -3.50 10.19
N LEU A 202 -1.30 -4.44 10.01
CA LEU A 202 -1.11 -5.85 10.35
C LEU A 202 -1.43 -6.69 9.13
N ALA A 203 -0.58 -7.67 8.84
CA ALA A 203 -0.78 -8.60 7.74
C ALA A 203 -0.55 -10.02 8.23
N ALA A 204 -1.39 -10.96 7.83
CA ALA A 204 -1.15 -12.37 8.11
C ALA A 204 -1.69 -13.22 6.97
N GLY A 205 -1.09 -14.38 6.75
CA GLY A 205 -1.61 -15.32 5.76
C GLY A 205 -0.95 -16.69 5.85
N TYR A 206 -1.56 -17.65 5.19
CA TYR A 206 -1.14 -19.04 5.17
C TYR A 206 -1.17 -19.58 3.74
N ASN A 207 -0.22 -20.43 3.37
CA ASN A 207 -0.20 -21.14 2.09
C ASN A 207 -0.58 -22.60 2.35
N ILE A 208 -1.80 -23.00 2.02
CA ILE A 208 -2.33 -24.35 2.23
C ILE A 208 -2.21 -25.13 0.94
N THR A 209 -1.37 -26.17 0.88
CA THR A 209 -1.39 -27.13 -0.24
C THR A 209 -2.59 -28.06 -0.08
N LEU A 210 -3.43 -28.17 -1.12
CA LEU A 210 -4.59 -29.06 -1.11
C LEU A 210 -4.18 -30.51 -1.35
N SER A 211 -5.15 -31.44 -1.26
CA SER A 211 -4.91 -32.88 -1.51
C SER A 211 -4.29 -33.15 -2.90
N ASP A 212 -4.70 -32.36 -3.90
CA ASP A 212 -3.99 -32.30 -5.18
C ASP A 212 -2.92 -31.19 -5.09
N PRO A 213 -1.62 -31.54 -5.17
CA PRO A 213 -0.52 -30.58 -5.06
C PRO A 213 -0.46 -29.57 -6.20
N LEU A 214 -1.28 -29.74 -7.25
CA LEU A 214 -1.46 -28.73 -8.29
C LEU A 214 -2.25 -27.52 -7.80
N PHE A 215 -2.98 -27.63 -6.68
CA PHE A 215 -3.78 -26.56 -6.11
C PHE A 215 -3.26 -26.13 -4.73
N GLU A 216 -3.15 -24.82 -4.55
CA GLU A 216 -2.85 -24.19 -3.27
C GLU A 216 -3.93 -23.14 -2.94
N LEU A 217 -4.31 -23.04 -1.67
CA LEU A 217 -5.22 -22.03 -1.17
C LEU A 217 -4.43 -21.07 -0.29
N HIS A 218 -4.47 -19.77 -0.59
CA HIS A 218 -3.73 -18.73 0.11
C HIS A 218 -4.71 -17.77 0.82
N PRO A 219 -5.28 -18.14 1.98
CA PRO A 219 -6.02 -17.19 2.81
C PRO A 219 -5.08 -16.16 3.44
N SER A 220 -5.53 -14.90 3.50
CA SER A 220 -4.82 -13.81 4.15
C SER A 220 -5.76 -12.75 4.71
N VAL A 221 -5.27 -12.01 5.68
CA VAL A 221 -5.91 -10.85 6.28
C VAL A 221 -4.94 -9.67 6.25
N PHE A 222 -5.47 -8.50 5.97
CA PHE A 222 -4.72 -7.26 5.96
C PHE A 222 -5.54 -6.18 6.67
N PHE A 223 -5.00 -5.62 7.73
CA PHE A 223 -5.63 -4.64 8.59
C PHE A 223 -4.83 -3.35 8.56
N LYS A 224 -5.54 -2.22 8.44
CA LYS A 224 -4.98 -0.88 8.40
C LYS A 224 -5.79 0.03 9.32
N THR A 225 -5.13 0.90 10.06
CA THR A 225 -5.79 1.94 10.87
C THR A 225 -4.88 3.14 11.10
N ASP A 226 -5.45 4.34 11.13
CA ASP A 226 -4.81 5.57 11.59
C ASP A 226 -5.21 5.94 13.04
N MET A 227 -5.82 4.97 13.75
CA MET A 227 -6.49 5.12 15.06
C MET A 227 -7.80 5.93 15.05
N VAL A 228 -8.23 6.45 13.91
CA VAL A 228 -9.52 7.15 13.72
C VAL A 228 -10.47 6.27 12.93
N ALA A 229 -10.01 5.74 11.81
CA ALA A 229 -10.69 4.77 10.97
C ALA A 229 -9.88 3.48 10.89
N TYR A 230 -10.55 2.39 10.53
CA TYR A 230 -9.89 1.13 10.25
C TYR A 230 -10.47 0.49 9.00
N GLN A 231 -9.66 -0.36 8.38
CA GLN A 231 -10.03 -1.19 7.26
C GLN A 231 -9.47 -2.58 7.44
N LEU A 232 -10.27 -3.57 7.08
CA LEU A 232 -9.90 -4.98 7.16
C LEU A 232 -10.27 -5.65 5.84
N ASP A 233 -9.26 -6.17 5.17
CA ASP A 233 -9.35 -6.95 3.95
C ASP A 233 -9.13 -8.43 4.30
N CYS A 234 -10.06 -9.28 3.88
CA CYS A 234 -9.97 -10.73 3.99
C CYS A 234 -9.88 -11.31 2.58
N THR A 235 -8.73 -11.89 2.23
CA THR A 235 -8.46 -12.39 0.88
C THR A 235 -8.29 -13.89 0.89
N VAL A 236 -8.83 -14.56 -0.13
CA VAL A 236 -8.57 -15.97 -0.40
C VAL A 236 -8.25 -16.13 -1.88
N ASP A 237 -7.03 -16.59 -2.18
CA ASP A 237 -6.61 -16.93 -3.54
C ASP A 237 -6.50 -18.44 -3.73
N LEU A 238 -7.03 -18.96 -4.83
CA LEU A 238 -6.76 -20.30 -5.32
C LEU A 238 -5.66 -20.21 -6.39
N VAL A 239 -4.54 -20.89 -6.14
CA VAL A 239 -3.39 -20.94 -7.04
C VAL A 239 -3.30 -22.32 -7.69
N TYR A 240 -3.34 -22.35 -9.01
CA TYR A 240 -3.20 -23.55 -9.82
C TYR A 240 -1.83 -23.60 -10.51
N LYS A 241 -1.12 -24.71 -10.33
CA LYS A 241 0.22 -25.00 -10.88
C LYS A 241 1.26 -23.92 -10.60
N LYS A 242 1.09 -23.14 -9.52
CA LYS A 242 1.94 -21.97 -9.20
C LYS A 242 2.03 -20.96 -10.35
N ARG A 243 1.00 -20.93 -11.21
CA ARG A 243 0.97 -20.08 -12.42
C ARG A 243 -0.29 -19.27 -12.53
N PHE A 244 -1.44 -19.86 -12.25
CA PHE A 244 -2.72 -19.15 -12.36
C PHE A 244 -3.25 -18.90 -10.95
N SER A 245 -3.65 -17.68 -10.65
CA SER A 245 -4.31 -17.34 -9.40
C SER A 245 -5.68 -16.74 -9.69
N ALA A 246 -6.69 -17.16 -8.94
CA ALA A 246 -8.00 -16.54 -8.92
C ALA A 246 -8.45 -16.44 -7.47
N GLY A 247 -8.95 -15.28 -7.05
CA GLY A 247 -9.26 -15.02 -5.66
C GLY A 247 -10.35 -14.00 -5.45
N LEU A 248 -10.77 -13.91 -4.20
CA LEU A 248 -11.72 -12.92 -3.71
C LEU A 248 -11.10 -12.20 -2.53
N ASN A 249 -11.19 -10.87 -2.52
CA ASN A 249 -10.93 -10.05 -1.36
C ASN A 249 -12.25 -9.43 -0.90
N TYR A 250 -12.61 -9.62 0.36
CA TYR A 250 -13.69 -8.87 0.99
C TYR A 250 -13.11 -7.79 1.90
N ARG A 251 -13.29 -6.54 1.49
CA ARG A 251 -12.90 -5.35 2.24
C ARG A 251 -14.10 -4.82 2.99
N ILE A 252 -14.05 -4.97 4.31
CA ILE A 252 -15.18 -4.66 5.19
C ILE A 252 -15.63 -3.20 5.02
N ASN A 253 -16.93 -3.01 4.86
CA ASN A 253 -17.60 -1.72 4.65
C ASN A 253 -17.19 -0.95 3.38
N ASP A 254 -16.45 -1.57 2.45
CA ASP A 254 -16.03 -0.92 1.21
C ASP A 254 -16.41 -1.74 -0.03
N ALA A 255 -15.80 -2.90 -0.26
CA ALA A 255 -15.91 -3.60 -1.54
C ALA A 255 -15.70 -5.12 -1.46
N VAL A 256 -16.23 -5.82 -2.47
CA VAL A 256 -15.84 -7.19 -2.82
C VAL A 256 -14.97 -7.11 -4.07
N CYS A 257 -13.72 -7.55 -4.00
CA CYS A 257 -12.78 -7.52 -5.10
C CYS A 257 -12.61 -8.92 -5.71
N VAL A 258 -12.72 -9.01 -7.03
CA VAL A 258 -12.35 -10.21 -7.78
C VAL A 258 -10.90 -10.04 -8.23
N LEU A 259 -10.06 -11.03 -7.94
CA LEU A 259 -8.63 -11.04 -8.23
C LEU A 259 -8.33 -12.13 -9.26
N VAL A 260 -7.59 -11.80 -10.31
CA VAL A 260 -7.02 -12.79 -11.24
C VAL A 260 -5.56 -12.47 -11.50
N GLY A 261 -4.74 -13.51 -11.64
CA GLY A 261 -3.31 -13.37 -11.87
C GLY A 261 -2.72 -14.53 -12.66
N PHE A 262 -1.62 -14.22 -13.34
CA PHE A 262 -0.87 -15.17 -14.14
C PHE A 262 0.63 -14.94 -13.96
N GLU A 263 1.36 -16.02 -13.71
CA GLU A 263 2.79 -16.08 -13.56
C GLU A 263 3.42 -16.95 -14.66
N MET A 264 4.35 -16.34 -15.39
CA MET A 264 5.12 -16.94 -16.45
C MET A 264 6.40 -17.57 -15.90
N ASN A 265 6.93 -18.57 -16.61
CA ASN A 265 8.14 -19.29 -16.19
C ASN A 265 9.41 -18.43 -16.10
N ASN A 266 9.42 -17.27 -16.75
CA ASN A 266 10.55 -16.35 -16.75
C ASN A 266 10.55 -15.40 -15.54
N GLY A 267 9.58 -15.52 -14.62
CA GLY A 267 9.43 -14.68 -13.44
C GLY A 267 8.52 -13.46 -13.64
N LEU A 268 7.91 -13.29 -14.81
CA LEU A 268 6.92 -12.24 -15.07
C LEU A 268 5.56 -12.63 -14.51
N LYS A 269 4.93 -11.71 -13.77
CA LYS A 269 3.59 -11.85 -13.22
C LYS A 269 2.74 -10.67 -13.68
N ILE A 270 1.51 -10.96 -14.07
CA ILE A 270 0.50 -9.95 -14.37
C ILE A 270 -0.75 -10.30 -13.58
N GLY A 271 -1.45 -9.30 -13.08
CA GLY A 271 -2.73 -9.54 -12.45
C GLY A 271 -3.62 -8.32 -12.52
N TYR A 272 -4.91 -8.60 -12.44
CA TYR A 272 -5.97 -7.62 -12.52
C TYR A 272 -6.98 -7.87 -11.41
N ALA A 273 -7.41 -6.79 -10.78
CA ALA A 273 -8.44 -6.79 -9.77
C ALA A 273 -9.56 -5.82 -10.16
N TYR A 274 -10.78 -6.24 -9.87
CA TYR A 274 -11.97 -5.41 -10.01
C TYR A 274 -12.74 -5.35 -8.70
N ASP A 275 -12.90 -4.15 -8.17
CA ASP A 275 -13.57 -3.90 -6.90
C ASP A 275 -15.03 -3.53 -7.16
N LEU A 276 -15.93 -4.43 -6.76
CA LEU A 276 -17.35 -4.18 -6.68
C LEU A 276 -17.65 -3.45 -5.38
N MET A 277 -18.00 -2.17 -5.50
CA MET A 277 -18.30 -1.33 -4.35
C MET A 277 -19.57 -1.82 -3.65
N THR A 278 -19.50 -1.95 -2.34
CA THR A 278 -20.63 -2.31 -1.45
C THR A 278 -20.99 -1.18 -0.48
N SER A 279 -20.16 -0.13 -0.45
CA SER A 279 -20.37 1.09 0.34
C SER A 279 -21.43 2.00 -0.28
N ALA A 280 -21.73 3.12 0.40
CA ALA A 280 -22.68 4.13 -0.08
C ALA A 280 -22.31 4.73 -1.45
N LEU A 281 -21.04 4.60 -1.87
CA LEU A 281 -20.56 5.03 -3.17
C LEU A 281 -20.94 4.08 -4.32
N ALA A 282 -21.49 2.89 -4.04
CA ALA A 282 -21.88 1.92 -5.06
C ALA A 282 -22.91 2.46 -6.07
N GLY A 283 -23.73 3.44 -5.68
CA GLY A 283 -24.70 4.09 -6.57
C GLY A 283 -24.14 5.19 -7.46
N TYR A 284 -22.87 5.58 -7.27
CA TYR A 284 -22.28 6.76 -7.90
C TYR A 284 -21.12 6.45 -8.87
N GLY A 285 -20.63 5.21 -8.92
CA GLY A 285 -19.48 4.82 -9.75
C GLY A 285 -19.52 3.37 -10.25
N GLY A 286 -18.64 3.06 -11.21
CA GLY A 286 -18.54 1.79 -11.94
C GLY A 286 -17.63 0.73 -11.33
N GLY A 287 -17.21 0.89 -10.07
CA GLY A 287 -16.23 0.02 -9.41
C GLY A 287 -14.80 0.58 -9.43
N SER A 288 -13.81 -0.21 -9.01
CA SER A 288 -12.39 0.18 -9.11
C SER A 288 -11.60 -0.86 -9.88
N HIS A 289 -10.60 -0.41 -10.65
CA HIS A 289 -9.74 -1.24 -11.49
C HIS A 289 -8.31 -1.16 -10.98
N GLU A 290 -7.66 -2.31 -10.80
CA GLU A 290 -6.26 -2.37 -10.41
C GLU A 290 -5.52 -3.38 -11.28
N LEU A 291 -4.42 -2.95 -11.88
CA LEU A 291 -3.57 -3.77 -12.74
C LEU A 291 -2.14 -3.71 -12.19
N TYR A 292 -1.49 -4.86 -12.10
CA TYR A 292 -0.06 -4.90 -11.81
C TYR A 292 0.72 -5.72 -12.83
N LEU A 293 1.99 -5.35 -12.95
CA LEU A 293 3.05 -6.10 -13.60
C LEU A 293 4.18 -6.27 -12.59
N SER A 294 4.65 -7.49 -12.39
CA SER A 294 5.79 -7.77 -11.52
C SER A 294 6.79 -8.67 -12.22
N TYR A 295 8.08 -8.44 -11.97
CA TYR A 295 9.15 -9.27 -12.50
C TYR A 295 10.08 -9.68 -11.36
N SER A 296 10.26 -10.98 -11.19
CA SER A 296 11.16 -11.55 -10.18
C SER A 296 12.35 -12.22 -10.84
N LEU A 297 13.55 -11.76 -10.48
CA LEU A 297 14.83 -12.25 -10.97
C LEU A 297 15.57 -13.01 -9.87
N ASP A 298 15.90 -14.28 -10.13
CA ASP A 298 16.87 -15.03 -9.33
C ASP A 298 18.28 -14.72 -9.83
N LEU A 299 19.00 -13.90 -9.08
CA LEU A 299 20.39 -13.60 -9.41
C LEU A 299 21.34 -14.77 -9.14
N GLY A 300 20.91 -15.83 -8.46
CA GLY A 300 21.74 -16.96 -8.06
C GLY A 300 22.90 -16.50 -7.19
N LYS A 301 22.86 -16.80 -5.88
CA LYS A 301 23.90 -16.42 -4.90
C LYS A 301 25.35 -16.88 -5.21
N ASN A 302 25.67 -17.45 -6.38
CA ASN A 302 26.96 -18.04 -6.74
C ASN A 302 27.43 -17.88 -8.21
N ARG A 303 27.10 -16.81 -8.93
CA ARG A 303 27.64 -16.56 -10.29
C ARG A 303 28.92 -15.71 -10.36
N ILE A 304 29.79 -15.75 -9.34
CA ILE A 304 31.21 -15.40 -9.55
C ILE A 304 31.96 -16.65 -10.05
N LYS A 305 31.65 -17.09 -11.28
CA LYS A 305 32.65 -17.84 -12.05
C LYS A 305 33.48 -16.79 -12.78
N LYS A 306 34.54 -16.31 -12.12
CA LYS A 306 35.65 -15.65 -12.81
C LYS A 306 36.16 -16.63 -13.85
N TYR A 307 35.84 -16.40 -15.12
CA TYR A 307 36.56 -17.05 -16.20
C TYR A 307 37.99 -16.50 -16.18
N LYS A 308 38.92 -17.21 -15.53
CA LYS A 308 40.34 -17.01 -15.80
C LYS A 308 40.56 -17.46 -17.24
N SER A 309 40.79 -16.48 -18.13
CA SER A 309 41.31 -16.75 -19.47
C SER A 309 42.63 -17.52 -19.31
N ILE A 310 42.67 -18.75 -19.81
CA ILE A 310 43.89 -19.52 -19.92
C ILE A 310 44.62 -18.95 -21.15
N ARG A 311 45.66 -18.14 -20.91
CA ARG A 311 46.66 -17.86 -21.95
C ARG A 311 47.51 -19.13 -22.08
N TYR A 312 47.45 -19.76 -23.25
CA TYR A 312 48.45 -20.74 -23.66
C TYR A 312 49.79 -20.00 -23.85
N LEU A 313 50.84 -20.54 -23.23
CA LEU A 313 52.24 -20.23 -23.50
C LEU A 313 52.67 -20.90 -24.81
#